data_AF-A0A536YA49-F1
#
_entry.id   AF-A0A536YA49-F1
#
_cell.length_a   1.000
_cell.length_b   1.000
_cell.length_c   1.000
_cell.angle_alpha   90.00
_cell.angle_beta   90.00
_cell.angle_gamma   90.00
#
_symmetry.space_group_name_H-M   'P 1'
#
loop_
_entity.id
_entity.type
_entity.pdbx_description
1 polymer ?
#
loop_
_entity_poly.entity_id
_entity_poly.type
_entity_poly.pdbx_seq_one_letter_code
_entity_poly.pdbx_strand_id
1 'polypeptide(L)'
;MSSVLRATGAVAYGAASRGWFSGFGKRHLCIVLTFCAVVPISGALFKLAVDPATHHGAVVGDVIACFVIGLAAMLSAIATENRLAGVLGAAPRMAIAVLVAAAAGTLLMEAVTQLLIQPLGLPIEEAEMAMYSGDLHRIAYRFSGAATWSLMLIALYAMFEARRRATEELHTVRVAALAAERAVLEGDLRAMQARVDPDLLFDTLLSVDRAYARSTRSGEEALDALIGFLRDRGRLDVSTDADKRRPVMEIPL
;
A
#
# COMPACT_ATOMS: atom_id res chain seq x y z
N MET A 1 -11.73 -32.98 33.16
CA MET A 1 -12.24 -32.13 34.26
C MET A 1 -11.09 -31.20 34.65
N SER A 2 -11.01 -30.01 34.05
CA SER A 2 -11.54 -28.74 34.59
C SER A 2 -10.51 -28.00 35.45
N SER A 3 -9.85 -26.99 34.86
CA SER A 3 -9.51 -25.68 35.47
C SER A 3 -8.59 -24.95 34.46
N VAL A 4 -9.09 -24.11 33.56
CA VAL A 4 -9.43 -22.69 33.79
C VAL A 4 -8.22 -21.89 34.29
N LEU A 5 -7.29 -21.58 33.38
CA LEU A 5 -6.49 -20.36 33.46
C LEU A 5 -6.94 -19.43 32.31
N ARG A 6 -8.07 -18.77 32.58
CA ARG A 6 -8.57 -17.65 31.81
C ARG A 6 -7.70 -16.44 32.17
N ALA A 7 -6.61 -16.24 31.42
CA ALA A 7 -5.85 -15.00 31.49
C ALA A 7 -6.68 -13.89 30.84
N THR A 8 -7.51 -13.25 31.65
CA THR A 8 -8.08 -11.93 31.43
C THR A 8 -6.95 -10.91 31.35
N GLY A 9 -6.47 -10.70 30.13
CA GLY A 9 -5.65 -9.56 29.74
C GLY A 9 -6.30 -8.87 28.55
N ALA A 10 -7.58 -8.53 28.68
CA ALA A 10 -8.21 -7.59 27.77
C ALA A 10 -7.47 -6.25 27.92
N VAL A 11 -6.47 -6.05 27.07
CA VAL A 11 -5.96 -4.73 26.76
C VAL A 11 -7.11 -4.04 26.04
N ALA A 12 -8.01 -3.46 26.83
CA ALA A 12 -8.84 -2.35 26.40
C ALA A 12 -7.85 -1.23 26.06
N TYR A 13 -7.31 -1.28 24.83
CA TYR A 13 -6.76 -0.11 24.19
C TYR A 13 -7.89 0.89 24.22
N GLY A 14 -7.81 1.84 25.15
CA GLY A 14 -8.64 3.03 25.13
C GLY A 14 -8.56 3.54 23.70
N ALA A 15 -9.68 3.46 22.99
CA ALA A 15 -9.87 4.12 21.73
C ALA A 15 -9.75 5.62 22.03
N ALA A 16 -8.51 6.11 22.13
CA ALA A 16 -8.21 7.52 22.05
C ALA A 16 -9.01 7.99 20.85
N SER A 17 -10.02 8.82 21.10
CA SER A 17 -10.98 9.22 20.09
C SER A 17 -10.19 9.79 18.93
N ARG A 18 -10.03 9.00 17.86
CA ARG A 18 -9.41 9.48 16.63
C ARG A 18 -10.21 10.72 16.25
N GLY A 19 -9.56 11.88 16.27
CA GLY A 19 -10.20 13.14 15.91
C GLY A 19 -10.88 13.00 14.56
N TRP A 20 -11.91 13.81 14.27
CA TRP A 20 -12.75 13.64 13.08
C TRP A 20 -11.92 13.54 11.79
N PHE A 21 -10.77 14.21 11.76
CA PHE A 21 -9.85 14.26 10.63
C PHE A 21 -8.49 13.58 10.88
N SER A 22 -8.39 12.72 11.90
CA SER A 22 -7.15 11.98 12.14
C SER A 22 -6.84 11.08 10.93
N GLY A 23 -5.63 11.17 10.39
CA GLY A 23 -5.23 10.49 9.15
C GLY A 23 -5.29 11.36 7.89
N PHE A 24 -5.89 12.56 7.94
CA PHE A 24 -5.73 13.54 6.87
C PHE A 24 -4.27 13.97 6.80
N GLY A 25 -3.69 13.94 5.60
CA GLY A 25 -2.28 14.24 5.40
C GLY A 25 -1.97 14.61 3.97
N LYS A 26 -0.69 14.92 3.68
CA LYS A 26 -0.22 15.40 2.37
C LYS A 26 -0.69 14.55 1.19
N ARG A 27 -0.84 13.24 1.38
CA ARG A 27 -1.32 12.31 0.35
C ARG A 27 -2.77 12.58 -0.06
N HIS A 28 -3.64 12.85 0.91
CA HIS A 28 -5.06 13.13 0.67
C HIS A 28 -5.22 14.45 -0.07
N LEU A 29 -4.44 15.46 0.36
CA LEU A 29 -4.35 16.74 -0.34
C LEU A 29 -3.83 16.57 -1.78
N CYS A 30 -2.82 15.71 -1.99
CA CYS A 30 -2.29 15.42 -3.32
C CYS A 30 -3.35 14.81 -4.24
N ILE A 31 -4.13 13.83 -3.75
CA ILE A 31 -5.23 13.22 -4.53
C ILE A 31 -6.25 14.29 -4.95
N VAL A 32 -6.67 15.14 -4.00
CA VAL A 32 -7.59 16.24 -4.28
C VAL A 32 -6.98 17.19 -5.31
N LEU A 33 -5.75 17.64 -5.13
CA LEU A 33 -5.07 18.54 -6.07
C LEU A 33 -4.94 17.94 -7.46
N THR A 34 -4.57 16.66 -7.58
CA THR A 34 -4.50 15.97 -8.88
C THR A 34 -5.86 15.89 -9.55
N PHE A 35 -6.92 15.62 -8.79
CA PHE A 35 -8.27 15.60 -9.32
C PHE A 35 -8.71 17.00 -9.79
N CYS A 36 -8.38 18.03 -9.02
CA CYS A 36 -8.66 19.43 -9.33
C CYS A 36 -7.86 19.99 -10.51
N ALA A 37 -6.71 19.41 -10.82
CA ALA A 37 -5.96 19.75 -12.02
C ALA A 37 -6.52 18.99 -13.23
N VAL A 38 -6.72 17.67 -13.11
CA VAL A 38 -7.10 16.82 -14.24
C VAL A 38 -8.50 17.14 -14.76
N VAL A 39 -9.51 17.26 -13.89
CA VAL A 39 -10.91 17.43 -14.33
C VAL A 39 -11.13 18.73 -15.11
N PRO A 40 -10.72 19.92 -14.61
CA PRO A 40 -10.88 21.17 -15.34
C PRO A 40 -10.01 21.24 -16.59
N ILE A 41 -8.80 20.69 -16.57
CA ILE A 41 -7.93 20.64 -17.76
C ILE A 41 -8.56 19.76 -18.83
N SER A 42 -9.07 18.58 -18.49
CA SER A 42 -9.78 17.71 -19.43
C SER A 42 -11.04 18.38 -19.98
N GLY A 43 -11.81 19.08 -19.13
CA GLY A 43 -12.98 19.85 -19.55
C GLY A 43 -12.61 20.99 -20.50
N ALA A 44 -11.56 21.75 -20.19
CA ALA A 44 -11.06 22.84 -21.03
C ALA A 44 -10.54 22.32 -22.38
N LEU A 45 -9.80 21.21 -22.39
CA LEU A 45 -9.34 20.55 -23.62
C LEU A 45 -10.51 20.06 -24.47
N PHE A 46 -11.54 19.48 -23.84
CA PHE A 46 -12.74 19.04 -24.55
C PHE A 46 -13.50 20.22 -25.15
N LYS A 47 -13.72 21.30 -24.38
CA LYS A 47 -14.36 22.54 -24.86
C LYS A 47 -13.56 23.14 -26.03
N LEU A 48 -12.24 23.20 -25.92
CA LEU A 48 -11.36 23.68 -26.99
C LEU A 48 -11.47 22.83 -28.28
N ALA A 49 -11.66 21.51 -28.14
CA ALA A 49 -11.80 20.61 -29.29
C ALA A 49 -13.18 20.75 -29.97
N VAL A 50 -14.23 21.05 -29.20
CA VAL A 50 -15.61 21.15 -29.69
C VAL A 50 -15.93 22.55 -30.21
N ASP A 51 -15.45 23.60 -29.55
CA ASP A 51 -15.64 24.99 -29.98
C ASP A 51 -14.41 25.85 -29.60
N PRO A 52 -13.50 26.13 -30.55
CA PRO A 52 -12.28 26.90 -30.29
C PRO A 52 -12.54 28.38 -30.00
N ALA A 53 -13.77 28.89 -30.15
CA ALA A 53 -14.13 30.28 -29.85
C ALA A 53 -14.49 30.54 -28.38
N THR A 54 -14.47 29.52 -27.52
CA THR A 54 -14.85 29.64 -26.10
C THR A 54 -13.82 30.40 -25.26
N HIS A 55 -14.31 31.26 -24.35
CA HIS A 55 -13.50 32.15 -23.51
C HIS A 55 -12.79 31.39 -22.38
N HIS A 56 -11.46 31.54 -22.26
CA HIS A 56 -10.61 30.88 -21.26
C HIS A 56 -10.83 31.29 -19.79
N GLY A 57 -11.70 32.28 -19.53
CA GLY A 57 -11.95 32.80 -18.16
C GLY A 57 -12.68 31.82 -17.24
N ALA A 58 -13.44 30.87 -17.77
CA ALA A 58 -14.24 29.92 -16.99
C ALA A 58 -13.41 28.85 -16.26
N VAL A 59 -12.18 28.57 -16.71
CA VAL A 59 -11.34 27.49 -16.19
C VAL A 59 -11.00 27.70 -14.71
N VAL A 60 -10.79 28.95 -14.27
CA VAL A 60 -10.47 29.26 -12.88
C VAL A 60 -11.65 28.93 -11.96
N GLY A 61 -12.88 29.22 -12.40
CA GLY A 61 -14.10 28.87 -11.67
C GLY A 61 -14.26 27.35 -11.54
N ASP A 62 -14.02 26.61 -12.62
CA ASP A 62 -14.09 25.15 -12.63
C ASP A 62 -13.05 24.50 -11.70
N VAL A 63 -11.83 25.05 -11.64
CA VAL A 63 -10.79 24.60 -10.72
C VAL A 63 -11.19 24.83 -9.26
N ILE A 64 -11.73 26.01 -8.94
CA ILE A 64 -12.21 26.32 -7.58
C ILE A 64 -13.37 25.39 -7.20
N ALA A 65 -14.31 25.16 -8.11
CA ALA A 65 -15.44 24.26 -7.90
C ALA A 65 -14.99 22.82 -7.63
N CYS A 66 -14.08 22.30 -8.47
CA CYS A 66 -13.52 20.96 -8.30
C CYS A 66 -12.76 20.83 -6.96
N PHE A 67 -12.06 21.89 -6.55
CA PHE A 67 -11.35 21.92 -5.27
C PHE A 67 -12.29 21.85 -4.08
N VAL A 68 -13.34 22.66 -4.09
CA VAL A 68 -14.38 22.66 -3.05
C VAL A 68 -15.05 21.29 -2.92
N ILE A 69 -15.49 20.72 -4.05
CA ILE A 69 -16.18 19.43 -4.08
C ILE A 69 -15.23 18.30 -3.66
N GLY A 70 -13.99 18.29 -4.19
CA GLY A 70 -12.99 17.28 -3.87
C GLY A 70 -12.58 17.32 -2.39
N LEU A 71 -12.41 18.51 -1.81
CA LEU A 71 -12.11 18.66 -0.39
C LEU A 71 -13.27 18.17 0.49
N ALA A 72 -14.52 18.55 0.17
CA ALA A 72 -15.71 18.11 0.89
C ALA A 72 -15.87 16.58 0.84
N ALA A 73 -15.65 15.96 -0.33
CA ALA A 73 -15.68 14.52 -0.51
C ALA A 73 -14.62 13.81 0.34
N MET A 74 -13.38 14.30 0.34
CA MET A 74 -12.29 13.68 1.07
C MET A 74 -12.47 13.80 2.59
N LEU A 75 -12.87 14.98 3.08
CA LEU A 75 -13.15 15.20 4.50
C LEU A 75 -14.32 14.34 4.98
N SER A 76 -15.37 14.20 4.15
CA SER A 76 -16.52 13.34 4.47
C SER A 76 -16.14 11.86 4.52
N ALA A 77 -15.31 11.39 3.56
CA ALA A 77 -14.81 10.02 3.55
C ALA A 77 -14.04 9.69 4.83
N ILE A 78 -13.10 10.55 5.22
CA ILE A 78 -12.26 10.37 6.41
C ILE A 78 -13.08 10.45 7.69
N ALA A 79 -13.99 11.43 7.80
CA ALA A 79 -14.85 11.58 8.96
C ALA A 79 -15.74 10.35 9.16
N THR A 80 -16.31 9.84 8.06
CA THR A 80 -17.19 8.66 8.09
C THR A 80 -16.39 7.39 8.41
N GLU A 81 -15.15 7.27 7.90
CA GLU A 81 -14.24 6.17 8.22
C GLU A 81 -13.83 6.18 9.71
N ASN A 82 -13.48 7.34 10.27
CA ASN A 82 -13.09 7.46 11.67
C ASN A 82 -14.26 7.24 12.65
N ARG A 83 -15.49 7.60 12.27
CA ARG A 83 -16.66 7.53 13.17
C ARG A 83 -17.48 6.26 13.04
N LEU A 84 -17.61 5.71 11.82
CA LEU A 84 -18.57 4.63 11.55
C LEU A 84 -17.91 3.31 11.15
N ALA A 85 -16.57 3.22 11.08
CA ALA A 85 -15.88 1.96 10.75
C ALA A 85 -16.19 0.80 11.70
N GLY A 86 -16.54 1.08 12.97
CA GLY A 86 -16.91 0.06 13.95
C GLY A 86 -18.41 -0.24 14.05
N VAL A 87 -19.26 0.54 13.37
CA VAL A 87 -20.74 0.49 13.55
C VAL A 87 -21.46 0.01 12.29
N LEU A 88 -20.95 0.35 11.10
CA LEU A 88 -21.57 0.03 9.82
C LEU A 88 -20.63 -0.70 8.87
N GLY A 89 -21.21 -1.54 8.02
CA GLY A 89 -20.49 -2.16 6.90
C GLY A 89 -19.99 -1.13 5.88
N ALA A 90 -19.08 -1.55 4.99
CA ALA A 90 -18.41 -0.66 4.04
C ALA A 90 -19.38 0.08 3.09
N ALA A 91 -20.41 -0.60 2.58
CA ALA A 91 -21.36 -0.04 1.62
C ALA A 91 -22.22 1.12 2.18
N PRO A 92 -22.96 0.97 3.30
CA PRO A 92 -23.75 2.07 3.85
C PRO A 92 -22.88 3.22 4.35
N ARG A 93 -21.66 2.94 4.79
CA ARG A 93 -20.66 3.97 5.15
C ARG A 93 -20.30 4.83 3.93
N MET A 94 -20.02 4.22 2.79
CA MET A 94 -19.74 4.96 1.56
C MET A 94 -20.94 5.79 1.11
N ALA A 95 -22.16 5.25 1.20
CA ALA A 95 -23.38 5.97 0.85
C ALA A 95 -23.57 7.24 1.71
N ILE A 96 -23.36 7.14 3.03
CA ILE A 96 -23.43 8.29 3.94
C ILE A 96 -22.35 9.32 3.60
N ALA A 97 -21.10 8.88 3.37
CA ALA A 97 -20.01 9.77 3.02
C ALA A 97 -20.30 10.55 1.72
N VAL A 98 -20.86 9.88 0.70
CA VAL A 98 -21.26 10.51 -0.57
C VAL A 98 -22.39 11.52 -0.37
N LEU A 99 -23.42 11.17 0.40
CA LEU A 99 -24.55 12.07 0.67
C LEU A 99 -24.10 13.33 1.42
N VAL A 100 -23.28 13.17 2.46
CA VAL A 100 -22.73 14.30 3.23
C VAL A 100 -21.82 15.15 2.36
N ALA A 101 -20.95 14.53 1.55
CA ALA A 101 -20.08 15.24 0.62
C ALA A 101 -20.86 16.03 -0.43
N ALA A 102 -21.89 15.44 -1.02
CA ALA A 102 -22.72 16.09 -2.04
C ALA A 102 -23.48 17.28 -1.44
N ALA A 103 -24.06 17.13 -0.25
CA ALA A 103 -24.76 18.21 0.44
C ALA A 103 -23.79 19.34 0.83
N ALA A 104 -22.67 19.02 1.48
CA ALA A 104 -21.67 20.00 1.90
C ALA A 104 -21.00 20.69 0.71
N GLY A 105 -20.64 19.95 -0.34
CA GLY A 105 -20.04 20.47 -1.56
C GLY A 105 -20.99 21.42 -2.30
N THR A 106 -22.28 21.08 -2.38
CA THR A 106 -23.29 21.94 -3.01
C THR A 106 -23.46 23.24 -2.23
N LEU A 107 -23.58 23.16 -0.90
CA LEU A 107 -23.70 24.35 -0.04
C LEU A 107 -22.45 25.24 -0.11
N LEU A 108 -21.26 24.64 -0.05
CA LEU A 108 -20.00 25.38 -0.12
C LEU A 108 -19.82 26.04 -1.49
N MET A 109 -20.20 25.36 -2.57
CA MET A 109 -20.13 25.91 -3.93
C MET A 109 -21.09 27.10 -4.10
N GLU A 110 -22.30 27.02 -3.55
CA GLU A 110 -23.24 28.14 -3.56
C GLU A 110 -22.69 29.34 -2.77
N ALA A 111 -22.12 29.08 -1.58
CA ALA A 111 -21.48 30.11 -0.76
C ALA A 111 -20.27 30.75 -1.49
N VAL A 112 -19.42 29.95 -2.14
CA VAL A 112 -18.28 30.46 -2.93
C VAL A 112 -18.76 31.27 -4.13
N THR A 113 -19.84 30.85 -4.78
CA THR A 113 -20.42 31.58 -5.91
C THR A 113 -20.89 32.97 -5.46
N GLN A 114 -21.60 33.05 -4.32
CA GLN A 114 -22.15 34.30 -3.80
C GLN A 114 -21.09 35.22 -3.16
N LEU A 115 -20.13 34.66 -2.42
CA LEU A 115 -19.17 35.42 -1.61
C LEU A 115 -17.85 35.71 -2.34
N LEU A 116 -17.48 34.93 -3.35
CA LEU A 116 -16.21 35.06 -4.04
C LEU A 116 -16.38 35.35 -5.53
N ILE A 117 -17.22 34.60 -6.24
CA ILE A 117 -17.28 34.69 -7.71
C ILE A 117 -18.07 35.93 -8.16
N GLN A 118 -19.27 36.15 -7.61
CA GLN A 118 -20.09 37.34 -7.91
C GLN A 118 -19.40 38.67 -7.61
N PRO A 119 -18.83 38.91 -6.40
CA PRO A 119 -18.22 40.22 -6.09
C PRO A 119 -16.93 40.48 -6.87
N LEU A 120 -16.26 39.43 -7.36
CA LEU A 120 -15.02 39.55 -8.13
C LEU A 120 -15.28 39.71 -9.64
N GLY A 121 -16.54 39.68 -10.08
CA GLY A 121 -16.93 39.87 -11.48
C GLY A 121 -16.37 38.81 -12.43
N LEU A 122 -16.05 37.62 -11.91
CA LEU A 122 -15.54 36.53 -12.74
C LEU A 122 -16.66 36.03 -13.66
N PRO A 123 -16.37 35.77 -14.95
CA PRO A 123 -17.37 35.29 -15.89
C PRO A 123 -17.81 33.89 -15.48
N ILE A 124 -18.97 33.80 -14.83
CA ILE A 124 -19.74 32.56 -14.77
C ILE A 124 -20.32 32.40 -16.17
N GLU A 125 -20.21 31.22 -16.80
CA GLU A 125 -20.81 30.97 -18.11
C GLU A 125 -22.31 31.32 -18.06
N GLU A 126 -22.67 32.53 -18.50
CA GLU A 126 -24.05 33.01 -18.52
C GLU A 126 -24.93 32.14 -19.42
N ALA A 127 -24.30 31.43 -20.37
CA ALA A 127 -24.92 30.41 -21.21
C ALA A 127 -25.46 29.21 -20.40
N GLU A 128 -24.82 28.83 -19.30
CA GLU A 128 -25.30 27.77 -18.41
C GLU A 128 -26.49 28.26 -17.59
N MET A 129 -26.44 29.50 -17.08
CA MET A 129 -27.56 30.10 -16.32
C MET A 129 -28.84 30.26 -17.16
N ALA A 130 -28.72 30.56 -18.46
CA ALA A 130 -29.85 30.73 -19.36
C ALA A 130 -30.57 29.42 -19.74
N MET A 131 -29.94 28.26 -19.50
CA MET A 131 -30.47 26.94 -19.87
C MET A 131 -31.46 26.37 -18.82
N TYR A 132 -31.50 26.90 -17.60
CA TYR A 132 -32.30 26.34 -16.52
C TYR A 132 -33.63 27.07 -16.32
N SER A 133 -34.73 26.32 -16.31
CA SER A 133 -36.10 26.84 -16.17
C SER A 133 -36.48 27.29 -14.74
N GLY A 134 -35.62 27.11 -13.74
CA GLY A 134 -35.85 27.56 -12.36
C GLY A 134 -34.76 27.20 -11.36
N ASP A 135 -34.77 27.84 -10.19
CA ASP A 135 -33.75 27.69 -9.13
C ASP A 135 -33.62 26.24 -8.62
N LEU A 136 -34.75 25.52 -8.52
CA LEU A 136 -34.74 24.12 -8.08
C LEU A 136 -34.01 23.21 -9.08
N HIS A 137 -34.17 23.45 -10.38
CA HIS A 137 -33.50 22.67 -11.42
C HIS A 137 -31.99 22.94 -11.42
N ARG A 138 -31.57 24.18 -11.18
CA ARG A 138 -30.17 24.57 -10.99
C ARG A 138 -29.55 23.85 -9.78
N ILE A 139 -30.24 23.83 -8.64
CA ILE A 139 -29.75 23.16 -7.42
C ILE A 139 -29.66 21.65 -7.65
N ALA A 140 -30.67 21.03 -8.26
CA ALA A 140 -30.67 19.59 -8.54
C ALA A 140 -29.54 19.17 -9.48
N TYR A 141 -29.26 19.98 -10.52
CA TYR A 141 -28.16 19.73 -11.45
C TYR A 141 -26.78 19.88 -10.76
N ARG A 142 -26.60 20.92 -9.94
CA ARG A 142 -25.37 21.09 -9.14
C ARG A 142 -25.17 19.94 -8.16
N PHE A 143 -26.24 19.50 -7.52
CA PHE A 143 -26.20 18.38 -6.59
C PHE A 143 -25.85 17.06 -7.30
N SER A 144 -26.42 16.78 -8.47
CA SER A 144 -26.11 15.55 -9.22
C SER A 144 -24.67 15.53 -9.73
N GLY A 145 -24.15 16.67 -10.19
CA GLY A 145 -22.74 16.84 -10.54
C GLY A 145 -21.83 16.59 -9.33
N ALA A 146 -22.07 17.28 -8.22
CA ALA A 146 -21.31 17.12 -6.99
C ALA A 146 -21.37 15.68 -6.46
N ALA A 147 -22.53 15.03 -6.53
CA ALA A 147 -22.72 13.64 -6.13
C ALA A 147 -21.93 12.68 -7.01
N THR A 148 -21.93 12.87 -8.33
CA THR A 148 -21.19 12.03 -9.28
C THR A 148 -19.68 12.13 -9.04
N TRP A 149 -19.16 13.35 -8.90
CA TRP A 149 -17.74 13.57 -8.61
C TRP A 149 -17.34 13.07 -7.23
N SER A 150 -18.18 13.28 -6.22
CA SER A 150 -17.94 12.76 -4.86
C SER A 150 -17.92 11.23 -4.84
N LEU A 151 -18.86 10.58 -5.53
CA LEU A 151 -18.91 9.12 -5.67
C LEU A 151 -17.62 8.59 -6.31
N MET A 152 -17.19 9.19 -7.42
CA MET A 152 -15.96 8.82 -8.11
C MET A 152 -14.74 8.93 -7.20
N LEU A 153 -14.60 10.05 -6.49
CA LEU A 153 -13.43 10.32 -5.64
C LEU A 153 -13.40 9.41 -4.40
N ILE A 154 -14.56 9.17 -3.78
CA ILE A 154 -14.70 8.26 -2.64
C ILE A 154 -14.44 6.81 -3.07
N ALA A 155 -14.91 6.39 -4.24
CA ALA A 155 -14.63 5.07 -4.80
C ALA A 155 -13.13 4.88 -5.10
N LEU A 156 -12.49 5.89 -5.71
CA LEU A 156 -11.07 5.88 -5.99
C LEU A 156 -10.24 5.77 -4.69
N TYR A 157 -10.62 6.54 -3.66
CA TYR A 157 -10.02 6.44 -2.33
C TYR A 157 -10.17 5.04 -1.74
N ALA A 158 -11.38 4.47 -1.75
CA ALA A 158 -11.63 3.12 -1.24
C ALA A 158 -10.80 2.06 -1.99
N MET A 159 -10.65 2.18 -3.31
CA MET A 159 -9.81 1.28 -4.11
C MET A 159 -8.32 1.42 -3.75
N PHE A 160 -7.81 2.64 -3.56
CA PHE A 160 -6.43 2.85 -3.14
C PHE A 160 -6.15 2.27 -1.75
N GLU A 161 -7.10 2.41 -0.83
CA GLU A 161 -6.96 1.86 0.52
C GLU A 161 -7.04 0.33 0.49
N ALA A 162 -7.92 -0.26 -0.32
CA ALA A 162 -7.96 -1.71 -0.51
C ALA A 162 -6.66 -2.27 -1.11
N ARG A 163 -6.12 -1.61 -2.15
CA ARG A 163 -4.82 -1.97 -2.75
C ARG A 163 -3.69 -1.87 -1.73
N ARG A 164 -3.71 -0.84 -0.89
CA ARG A 164 -2.71 -0.64 0.13
C ARG A 164 -2.71 -1.77 1.15
N ARG A 165 -3.87 -2.16 1.66
CA ARG A 165 -4.00 -3.29 2.59
C ARG A 165 -3.44 -4.57 1.98
N ALA A 166 -3.78 -4.86 0.73
CA ALA A 166 -3.24 -6.00 0.00
C ALA A 166 -1.69 -5.93 -0.13
N THR A 167 -1.11 -4.75 -0.40
CA THR A 167 0.35 -4.62 -0.47
C THR A 167 1.04 -4.73 0.88
N GLU A 168 0.42 -4.25 1.96
CA GLU A 168 0.96 -4.37 3.32
C GLU A 168 0.97 -5.83 3.76
N GLU A 169 -0.10 -6.58 3.50
CA GLU A 169 -0.17 -8.03 3.73
C GLU A 169 0.88 -8.79 2.92
N LEU A 170 1.08 -8.46 1.64
CA LEU A 170 2.13 -9.07 0.83
C LEU A 170 3.53 -8.73 1.34
N HIS A 171 3.73 -7.51 1.85
CA HIS A 171 5.03 -7.11 2.39
C HIS A 171 5.36 -7.84 3.68
N THR A 172 4.39 -7.99 4.60
CA THR A 172 4.59 -8.74 5.85
C THR A 172 4.86 -10.21 5.57
N VAL A 173 4.13 -10.82 4.62
CA VAL A 173 4.38 -12.20 4.19
C VAL A 173 5.78 -12.36 3.58
N ARG A 174 6.21 -11.44 2.72
CA ARG A 174 7.57 -11.47 2.12
C ARG A 174 8.66 -11.32 3.17
N VAL A 175 8.50 -10.40 4.12
CA VAL A 175 9.47 -10.21 5.20
C VAL A 175 9.55 -11.45 6.09
N ALA A 176 8.41 -12.08 6.40
CA ALA A 176 8.35 -13.32 7.16
C ALA A 176 9.03 -14.49 6.42
N ALA A 177 8.80 -14.62 5.11
CA ALA A 177 9.44 -15.65 4.29
C ALA A 177 10.96 -15.48 4.24
N LEU A 178 11.46 -14.26 4.03
CA LEU A 178 12.89 -13.97 4.04
C LEU A 178 13.53 -14.23 5.41
N ALA A 179 12.81 -13.96 6.51
CA ALA A 179 13.28 -14.28 7.85
C ALA A 179 13.37 -15.80 8.09
N ALA A 180 12.42 -16.57 7.57
CA ALA A 180 12.44 -18.02 7.65
C ALA A 180 13.60 -18.62 6.84
N GLU A 181 13.84 -18.13 5.61
CA GLU A 181 14.98 -18.55 4.79
C GLU A 181 16.32 -18.29 5.49
N ARG A 182 16.48 -17.13 6.13
CA ARG A 182 17.68 -16.83 6.92
C ARG A 182 17.85 -17.76 8.11
N ALA A 183 16.77 -18.07 8.82
CA ALA A 183 16.84 -18.99 9.96
C ALA A 183 17.27 -20.41 9.55
N VAL A 184 16.82 -20.87 8.37
CA VAL A 184 17.26 -22.15 7.80
C VAL A 184 18.74 -22.09 7.43
N LEU A 185 19.18 -21.05 6.72
CA LEU A 185 20.59 -20.87 6.35
C LEU A 185 21.52 -20.76 7.57
N GLU A 186 21.10 -20.05 8.62
CA GLU A 186 21.85 -19.98 9.88
C GLU A 186 21.88 -21.33 10.60
N GLY A 187 20.80 -22.11 10.53
CA GLY A 187 20.74 -23.48 11.01
C GLY A 187 21.73 -24.39 10.28
N ASP A 188 21.75 -24.31 8.94
CA ASP A 188 22.67 -25.09 8.10
C ASP A 188 24.13 -24.68 8.33
N LEU A 189 24.41 -23.38 8.49
CA LEU A 189 25.74 -22.88 8.86
C LEU A 189 26.19 -23.41 10.22
N ARG A 190 25.31 -23.40 11.23
CA ARG A 190 25.62 -23.98 12.55
C ARG A 190 25.82 -25.50 12.48
N ALA A 191 25.03 -26.20 11.67
CA ALA A 191 25.18 -27.64 11.48
C ALA A 191 26.49 -27.99 10.75
N MET A 192 26.90 -27.19 9.76
CA MET A 192 28.21 -27.30 9.10
C MET A 192 29.34 -27.02 10.09
N GLN A 193 29.24 -25.97 10.91
CA GLN A 193 30.25 -25.66 11.93
C GLN A 193 30.35 -26.76 13.00
N ALA A 194 29.23 -27.38 13.40
CA ALA A 194 29.25 -28.48 14.36
C ALA A 194 29.84 -29.80 13.79
N ARG A 195 29.84 -29.97 12.46
CA ARG A 195 30.42 -31.16 11.80
C ARG A 195 31.90 -31.02 11.45
N VAL A 196 32.42 -29.80 11.42
CA VAL A 196 33.84 -29.53 11.29
C VAL A 196 34.40 -29.39 12.70
N ASP A 197 34.73 -30.50 13.33
CA ASP A 197 35.42 -30.51 14.62
C ASP A 197 36.80 -29.87 14.44
N PRO A 198 37.02 -28.63 14.93
CA PRO A 198 38.25 -27.89 14.65
C PRO A 198 39.48 -28.61 15.23
N ASP A 199 39.32 -29.29 16.36
CA ASP A 199 40.40 -30.02 17.03
C ASP A 199 40.87 -31.21 16.19
N LEU A 200 39.94 -31.89 15.48
CA LEU A 200 40.28 -32.97 14.55
C LEU A 200 41.10 -32.46 13.35
N LEU A 201 40.75 -31.28 12.81
CA LEU A 201 41.48 -30.64 11.71
C LEU A 201 42.89 -30.22 12.14
N PHE A 202 43.02 -29.64 13.35
CA PHE A 202 44.32 -29.27 13.91
C PHE A 202 45.18 -30.48 14.25
N ASP A 203 44.61 -31.54 14.82
CA ASP A 203 45.32 -32.79 15.10
C ASP A 203 45.81 -33.45 13.80
N THR A 204 45.00 -33.42 12.75
CA THR A 204 45.39 -33.97 11.45
C THR A 204 46.51 -33.14 10.81
N LEU A 205 46.46 -31.80 10.89
CA LEU A 205 47.56 -30.93 10.42
C LEU A 205 48.86 -31.12 11.23
N LEU A 206 48.77 -31.26 12.56
CA LEU A 206 49.91 -31.60 13.42
C LEU A 206 50.50 -32.98 13.07
N SER A 207 49.65 -33.93 12.68
CA SER A 207 50.11 -35.25 12.23
C SER A 207 50.91 -35.18 10.92
N VAL A 208 50.49 -34.30 9.99
CA VAL A 208 51.19 -34.05 8.73
C VAL A 208 52.51 -33.32 8.96
N ASP A 209 52.54 -32.32 9.84
CA ASP A 209 53.77 -31.58 10.18
C ASP A 209 54.82 -32.50 10.83
N ARG A 210 54.39 -33.39 11.74
CA ARG A 210 55.24 -34.46 12.29
C ARG A 210 55.68 -35.50 11.26
N ALA A 211 54.92 -35.70 10.19
CA ALA A 211 55.31 -36.57 9.07
C ALA A 211 56.37 -35.90 8.19
N TYR A 212 56.20 -34.60 7.89
CA TYR A 212 57.19 -33.78 7.20
C TYR A 212 58.52 -33.68 7.96
N ALA A 213 58.48 -33.53 9.28
CA ALA A 213 59.66 -33.52 10.14
C ALA A 213 60.47 -34.83 10.08
N ARG A 214 59.83 -35.96 9.72
CA ARG A 214 60.47 -37.28 9.60
C ARG A 214 60.97 -37.57 8.18
N SER A 215 60.22 -37.19 7.16
CA SER A 215 60.68 -37.23 5.76
C SER A 215 59.73 -36.45 4.85
N THR A 216 60.28 -35.81 3.81
CA THR A 216 59.50 -35.04 2.84
C THR A 216 58.45 -35.88 2.12
N ARG A 217 58.80 -37.13 1.74
CA ARG A 217 57.89 -38.04 1.03
C ARG A 217 56.69 -38.46 1.89
N SER A 218 56.91 -38.77 3.17
CA SER A 218 55.82 -39.14 4.08
C SER A 218 54.90 -37.96 4.43
N GLY A 219 55.43 -36.73 4.42
CA GLY A 219 54.65 -35.51 4.59
C GLY A 219 53.72 -35.25 3.40
N GLU A 220 54.21 -35.43 2.17
CA GLU A 220 53.41 -35.31 0.94
C GLU A 220 52.25 -36.33 0.90
N GLU A 221 52.51 -37.60 1.23
CA GLU A 221 51.48 -38.65 1.27
C GLU A 221 50.37 -38.36 2.30
N ALA A 222 50.75 -37.84 3.48
CA ALA A 222 49.80 -37.48 4.52
C ALA A 222 48.98 -36.22 4.15
N LEU A 223 49.60 -35.26 3.45
CA LEU A 223 48.93 -34.07 2.93
C LEU A 223 47.92 -34.43 1.82
N ASP A 224 48.31 -35.33 0.91
CA ASP A 224 47.41 -35.82 -0.16
C ASP A 224 46.23 -36.62 0.40
N ALA A 225 46.44 -37.41 1.46
CA ALA A 225 45.36 -38.10 2.16
C ALA A 225 44.37 -37.12 2.82
N LEU A 226 44.87 -36.04 3.42
CA LEU A 226 44.02 -34.98 4.00
C LEU A 226 43.24 -34.21 2.91
N ILE A 227 43.88 -33.89 1.78
CA ILE A 227 43.24 -33.26 0.63
C ILE A 227 42.15 -34.17 0.05
N GLY A 228 42.42 -35.48 -0.05
CA GLY A 228 41.45 -36.48 -0.48
C GLY A 228 40.21 -36.53 0.41
N PHE A 229 40.41 -36.58 1.73
CA PHE A 229 39.32 -36.58 2.71
C PHE A 229 38.44 -35.33 2.64
N LEU A 230 39.03 -34.14 2.49
CA LEU A 230 38.30 -32.88 2.34
C LEU A 230 37.53 -32.80 1.01
N ARG A 231 38.11 -33.33 -0.07
CA ARG A 231 37.50 -33.31 -1.40
C ARG A 231 36.33 -34.29 -1.49
N ASP A 232 36.42 -35.46 -0.87
CA ASP A 232 35.30 -36.42 -0.80
C ASP A 232 34.14 -35.89 0.05
N ARG A 233 34.42 -35.27 1.21
CA ARG A 233 33.37 -34.62 2.00
C ARG A 233 32.71 -33.44 1.27
N GLY A 234 33.49 -32.59 0.60
CA GLY A 234 32.95 -31.48 -0.19
C GLY A 234 32.14 -31.93 -1.41
N ARG A 235 32.43 -33.11 -1.95
CA ARG A 235 31.73 -33.70 -3.10
C ARG A 235 30.45 -34.46 -2.69
N LEU A 236 30.40 -35.01 -1.47
CA LEU A 236 29.20 -35.61 -0.88
C LEU A 236 28.09 -34.56 -0.60
N ASP A 237 28.44 -33.31 -0.27
CA ASP A 237 27.47 -32.23 -0.06
C ASP A 237 26.80 -31.74 -1.37
N VAL A 238 27.52 -31.74 -2.51
CA VAL A 238 26.93 -31.34 -3.81
C VAL A 238 25.94 -32.40 -4.33
N SER A 239 26.19 -33.69 -4.05
CA SER A 239 25.32 -34.78 -4.50
C SER A 239 24.06 -34.94 -3.66
N THR A 240 24.08 -34.55 -2.38
CA THR A 240 22.92 -34.65 -1.48
C THR A 240 21.97 -33.46 -1.61
N ASP A 241 22.44 -32.26 -1.96
CA ASP A 241 21.56 -31.13 -2.32
C ASP A 241 20.89 -31.32 -3.70
N ALA A 242 21.55 -32.01 -4.63
CA ALA A 242 20.99 -32.31 -5.96
C ALA A 242 19.84 -33.33 -5.93
N ASP A 243 19.88 -34.31 -5.02
CA ASP A 243 18.85 -35.35 -4.87
C ASP A 243 17.59 -34.82 -4.16
N LYS A 244 17.75 -33.83 -3.27
CA LYS A 244 16.64 -33.21 -2.53
C LYS A 244 15.81 -32.21 -3.36
N ARG A 245 16.30 -31.80 -4.54
CA ARG A 245 15.61 -30.90 -5.50
C ARG A 245 14.83 -31.61 -6.60
N ARG A 246 14.51 -32.91 -6.48
CA ARG A 246 13.46 -33.54 -7.31
C ARG A 246 12.10 -33.41 -6.60
N PRO A 247 11.22 -32.47 -6.98
CA PRO A 247 9.84 -32.51 -6.52
C PRO A 247 9.17 -33.76 -7.10
N VAL A 248 8.75 -34.65 -6.20
CA VAL A 248 7.83 -35.76 -6.50
C VAL A 248 6.52 -35.15 -6.97
N MET A 249 6.39 -35.00 -8.28
CA MET A 249 5.16 -34.64 -8.95
C MET A 249 4.43 -35.95 -9.30
N GLU A 250 3.93 -36.64 -8.29
CA GLU A 250 2.96 -37.73 -8.50
C GLU A 250 1.55 -37.12 -8.50
N ILE A 251 0.99 -37.03 -9.70
CA ILE A 251 -0.41 -36.71 -9.97
C ILE A 251 -1.20 -38.02 -9.86
N PRO A 252 -2.19 -38.15 -8.96
CA PRO A 252 -3.10 -39.28 -9.01
C PRO A 252 -4.18 -39.01 -10.09
N LEU A 253 -4.36 -39.99 -10.97
CA LEU A 253 -5.51 -40.14 -11.87
C LEU A 253 -6.73 -40.67 -11.09
#